data_AF-A0A7I7TB75-F1
#
_entry.id   AF-A0A7I7TB75-F1
#
_cell.length_a   1.000
_cell.length_b   1.000
_cell.length_c   1.000
_cell.angle_alpha   90.00
_cell.angle_beta   90.00
_cell.angle_gamma   90.00
#
_symmetry.space_group_name_H-M   'P 1'
#
loop_
_entity.id
_entity.type
_entity.pdbx_description
1 polymer ?
#
loop_
_entity_poly.entity_id
_entity_poly.type
_entity_poly.pdbx_seq_one_letter_code
_entity_poly.pdbx_strand_id
1 'polypeptide(L)' 'MWNRSRARADELEKTPTPHDLRHTCASWMIQAGVPLPVVQAHLGHESITTTVDRYGHVDRTSHEAAAAAIAAALAS' A
#
# COMPACT_ATOMS: atom_id res chain seq x y z
N MET A 1 -2.60 8.70 -24.82
CA MET A 1 -1.95 7.97 -23.70
C MET A 1 -2.93 7.10 -22.91
N TRP A 2 -4.19 7.52 -22.72
CA TRP A 2 -5.26 6.71 -22.09
C TRP A 2 -5.65 5.43 -22.86
N ASN A 3 -5.60 5.44 -24.20
CA ASN A 3 -6.14 4.36 -25.03
C ASN A 3 -5.39 3.01 -24.97
N ARG A 4 -4.10 2.98 -24.55
CA ARG A 4 -3.34 1.72 -24.48
C ARG A 4 -3.70 0.86 -23.29
N SER A 5 -4.10 1.46 -22.17
CA SER A 5 -4.43 0.74 -20.94
C SER A 5 -5.81 0.06 -21.01
N ARG A 6 -6.69 0.49 -21.92
CA ARG A 6 -8.03 -0.08 -22.08
C ARG A 6 -8.04 -1.48 -22.69
N ALA A 7 -7.14 -1.77 -23.64
CA ALA A 7 -7.16 -3.04 -24.36
C ALA A 7 -7.01 -4.28 -23.44
N ARG A 8 -6.21 -4.17 -22.37
CA ARG A 8 -6.10 -5.21 -21.33
C ARG A 8 -7.20 -5.16 -20.28
N ALA A 9 -7.87 -4.01 -20.13
CA ALA A 9 -8.98 -3.88 -19.19
C ALA A 9 -10.24 -4.58 -19.72
N ASP A 10 -10.38 -4.73 -21.04
CA ASP A 10 -11.47 -5.47 -21.68
C ASP A 10 -11.39 -7.00 -21.40
N GLU A 11 -10.24 -7.49 -20.91
CA GLU A 11 -10.04 -8.87 -20.45
C GLU A 11 -10.43 -9.07 -18.97
N LEU A 12 -10.73 -8.00 -18.23
CA LEU A 12 -11.08 -8.06 -16.82
C LEU A 12 -12.59 -8.09 -16.61
N GLU A 13 -13.05 -8.91 -15.66
CA GLU A 13 -14.47 -8.98 -15.28
C GLU A 13 -15.02 -7.64 -14.76
N LYS A 14 -14.14 -6.78 -14.23
CA LYS A 14 -14.49 -5.45 -13.74
C LYS A 14 -13.58 -4.42 -14.37
N THR A 15 -14.14 -3.29 -14.79
CA THR A 15 -13.38 -2.16 -15.30
C THR A 15 -12.75 -1.39 -14.14
N PRO A 16 -11.42 -1.44 -13.95
CA PRO A 16 -10.76 -0.70 -12.89
C PRO A 16 -10.81 0.80 -13.18
N THR A 17 -11.12 1.57 -12.15
CA THR A 17 -11.07 3.03 -12.19
C THR A 17 -9.65 3.53 -11.89
N PRO A 18 -9.31 4.79 -12.20
CA PRO A 18 -8.06 5.40 -11.75
C PRO A 18 -7.86 5.31 -10.23
N HIS A 19 -8.96 5.32 -9.46
CA HIS A 19 -8.91 5.19 -8.01
C HIS A 19 -8.46 3.79 -7.58
N ASP A 20 -8.92 2.74 -8.28
CA ASP A 20 -8.48 1.36 -8.03
C ASP A 20 -6.99 1.19 -8.31
N LEU A 21 -6.50 1.76 -9.41
CA LEU A 21 -5.07 1.75 -9.73
C LEU A 21 -4.23 2.48 -8.67
N ARG A 22 -4.76 3.58 -8.11
CA ARG A 22 -4.13 4.30 -7.00
C ARG A 22 -4.04 3.42 -5.75
N HIS A 23 -5.09 2.65 -5.42
CA HIS A 23 -5.04 1.68 -4.32
C HIS A 23 -4.02 0.57 -4.59
N THR A 24 -3.98 0.02 -5.79
CA THR A 24 -2.99 -1.01 -6.16
C THR A 24 -1.56 -0.50 -6.02
N CYS A 25 -1.28 0.73 -6.49
CA CYS A 25 0.02 1.36 -6.36
C CYS A 25 0.45 1.49 -4.88
N ALA A 26 -0.46 1.96 -4.03
CA ALA A 26 -0.22 2.07 -2.59
C ALA A 26 0.09 0.70 -1.95
N SER A 27 -0.72 -0.33 -2.24
CA SER A 27 -0.52 -1.68 -1.72
C SER A 27 0.82 -2.29 -2.15
N TRP A 28 1.29 -2.01 -3.36
CA TRP A 28 2.60 -2.50 -3.82
C TRP A 28 3.77 -1.79 -3.15
N MET A 29 3.70 -0.47 -2.97
CA MET A 29 4.74 0.26 -2.22
C MET A 29 4.87 -0.27 -0.80
N ILE A 30 3.76 -0.51 -0.11
CA ILE A 30 3.76 -1.02 1.26
C ILE A 30 4.32 -2.44 1.32
N GLN A 31 3.91 -3.33 0.43
CA GLN A 31 4.46 -4.69 0.35
C GLN A 31 5.96 -4.71 0.00
N ALA A 32 6.46 -3.69 -0.69
CA ALA A 32 7.89 -3.50 -0.94
C ALA A 32 8.64 -2.91 0.27
N GLY A 33 7.97 -2.68 1.41
CA GLY A 33 8.56 -2.14 2.63
C GLY A 33 8.72 -0.61 2.64
N VAL A 34 8.05 0.11 1.73
CA VAL A 34 8.07 1.58 1.75
C VAL A 34 7.29 2.07 2.98
N PRO A 35 7.89 2.91 3.84
CA PRO A 35 7.22 3.39 5.05
C PRO A 35 5.93 4.16 4.74
N LEU A 36 4.88 3.96 5.55
CA LEU A 36 3.57 4.62 5.38
C LEU A 36 3.65 6.16 5.24
N PRO A 37 4.53 6.90 5.95
CA PRO A 37 4.67 8.35 5.73
C PRO A 37 5.19 8.71 4.32
N VAL A 38 6.06 7.87 3.73
CA VAL A 38 6.56 8.06 2.37
C VAL A 38 5.45 7.77 1.36
N VAL A 39 4.66 6.71 1.60
CA VAL A 39 3.48 6.39 0.78
C VAL A 39 2.43 7.51 0.86
N GLN A 40 2.18 8.06 2.05
CA GLN A 40 1.29 9.21 2.24
C GLN A 40 1.73 10.41 1.39
N ALA A 41 3.01 10.78 1.47
CA ALA A 41 3.57 11.89 0.70
C ALA A 41 3.48 11.63 -0.81
N HIS A 42 3.78 10.40 -1.27
CA HIS A 42 3.68 10.01 -2.67
C HIS A 42 2.24 10.11 -3.20
N LEU A 43 1.26 9.73 -2.38
CA LEU A 43 -0.15 9.80 -2.73
C LEU A 43 -0.70 11.24 -2.58
N GLY A 44 -0.01 12.12 -1.85
CA GLY A 44 -0.48 13.47 -1.55
C GLY A 44 -1.67 13.48 -0.59
N HIS A 45 -1.75 12.53 0.34
CA HIS A 45 -2.74 12.61 1.42
C HIS A 45 -2.32 13.70 2.41
N GLU A 46 -3.25 14.61 2.72
CA GLU A 46 -3.04 15.69 3.69
C GLU A 46 -2.79 15.15 5.10
N SER A 47 -3.49 14.07 5.46
CA SER A 47 -3.34 13.41 6.76
C SER A 47 -2.74 12.01 6.62
N ILE A 48 -1.82 11.69 7.53
CA ILE A 48 -1.32 10.33 7.70
C ILE A 48 -2.45 9.35 8.10
N THR A 49 -3.49 9.82 8.81
CA THR A 49 -4.62 8.98 9.22
C THR A 49 -5.32 8.36 8.02
N THR A 50 -5.52 9.12 6.94
CA THR A 50 -6.08 8.59 5.68
C THR A 50 -5.29 7.40 5.13
N THR A 51 -3.97 7.43 5.26
CA THR A 51 -3.10 6.37 4.76
C THR A 51 -3.09 5.17 5.71
N VAL A 52 -3.04 5.41 7.02
CA VAL A 52 -3.04 4.36 8.04
C VAL A 52 -4.39 3.63 8.10
N ASP A 53 -5.51 4.35 8.08
CA ASP A 53 -6.85 3.75 8.09
C ASP A 53 -7.08 2.89 6.84
N ARG A 54 -6.56 3.34 5.69
CA ARG A 54 -6.71 2.64 4.41
C ARG A 54 -5.79 1.44 4.29
N TYR A 55 -4.53 1.55 4.72
CA TYR A 55 -3.49 0.58 4.37
C TYR A 55 -2.66 0.05 5.54
N GLY A 56 -2.82 0.56 6.76
CA GLY A 56 -2.05 0.10 7.91
C GLY A 56 -2.16 -1.41 8.14
N HIS A 57 -3.34 -1.98 7.85
CA HIS A 57 -3.59 -3.42 8.00
C HIS A 57 -2.88 -4.30 6.95
N VAL A 58 -2.40 -3.75 5.83
CA VAL A 58 -1.65 -4.52 4.82
C VAL A 58 -0.13 -4.47 5.03
N ASP A 59 0.35 -3.66 5.98
CA ASP A 59 1.78 -3.56 6.32
C ASP A 59 2.23 -4.72 7.23
N ARG A 60 2.10 -5.94 6.70
CA ARG A 60 2.45 -7.17 7.40
C ARG A 60 3.93 -7.23 7.76
N THR A 61 4.81 -6.73 6.90
CA THR A 61 6.25 -6.73 7.13
C THR A 61 6.62 -5.90 8.36
N SER A 62 6.03 -4.71 8.54
CA SER A 62 6.26 -3.92 9.75
C SER A 62 5.71 -4.60 11.01
N HIS A 63 4.55 -5.27 10.91
CA HIS A 63 3.99 -6.04 12.03
C HIS A 63 4.90 -7.21 12.45
N GLU A 64 5.44 -7.95 11.49
CA GLU A 64 6.39 -9.04 11.73
C GLU A 64 7.70 -8.52 12.36
N ALA A 65 8.23 -7.40 11.84
CA ALA A 65 9.42 -6.77 12.39
C ALA A 65 9.21 -6.29 13.83
N ALA A 66 8.04 -5.71 14.13
CA ALA A 66 7.69 -5.29 15.49
C ALA A 66 7.63 -6.48 16.46
N ALA A 67 7.00 -7.59 16.04
CA ALA A 67 6.95 -8.81 16.84
C ALA A 67 8.35 -9.38 17.10
N ALA A 68 9.20 -9.44 16.07
CA ALA A 68 10.57 -9.93 16.18
C ALA A 68 11.43 -9.07 17.14
N ALA A 69 11.27 -7.74 17.10
CA ALA A 69 12.01 -6.83 17.97
C ALA A 69 11.69 -7.06 19.46
N ILE A 70 10.40 -7.26 19.80
CA ILE A 70 9.99 -7.57 21.17
C ILE A 70 10.50 -8.96 21.60
N ALA A 71 10.41 -9.96 20.71
CA ALA A 71 10.94 -11.28 21.00
C ALA A 71 12.44 -11.25 21.34
N ALA A 72 13.23 -10.46 20.59
CA ALA A 72 14.65 -10.29 20.86
C ALA A 72 14.93 -9.59 22.21
N ALA A 73 14.16 -8.55 22.55
CA ALA A 73 14.31 -7.82 23.81
C ALA A 73 13.91 -8.65 25.05
N LEU A 74 13.01 -9.63 24.89
CA LEU A 74 12.61 -10.54 25.97
C LEU A 74 13.56 -11.73 26.14
N ALA A 75 14.38 -12.03 25.13
CA ALA A 75 15.34 -13.14 25.15
C ALA A 75 16.70 -12.77 25.78
N SER A 76 16.90 -11.51 26.14
CA SER A 76 18.08 -10.98 26.84
C SER A 76 17.86 -10.92 28.35
#